data_AF-A0A7X0RUG7-F1
#
_entry.id   AF-A0A7X0RUG7-F1
#
_cell.length_a   1.000
_cell.length_b   1.000
_cell.length_c   1.000
_cell.angle_alpha   90.00
_cell.angle_beta   90.00
_cell.angle_gamma   90.00
#
_symmetry.space_group_name_H-M   'P 1'
#
loop_
_entity.id
_entity.type
_entity.pdbx_description
1 polymer ?
#
loop_
_entity_poly.entity_id
_entity_poly.type
_entity_poly.pdbx_seq_one_letter_code
_entity_poly.pdbx_strand_id
1 'polypeptide(L)'
;MPQLPCQGCRGMCCGPVPITESELKRIRKYVRGMPLPARSKLEGQLRFFGTCIFYDQDQDKCGIHPARPAVCRAFGLHRNLVCFRMPEAASGEAWAAGEPSVGVLSADFVWNDFK
;
A
#
# COMPACT_ATOMS: atom_id res chain seq x y z
N MET A 1 1.18 2.12 -19.36
CA MET A 1 0.83 0.98 -18.49
C MET A 1 -0.68 0.95 -18.36
N PRO A 2 -1.33 -0.24 -18.32
CA PRO A 2 -2.76 -0.33 -18.14
C PRO A 2 -3.19 0.32 -16.82
N GLN A 3 -4.29 1.07 -16.86
CA GLN A 3 -4.86 1.70 -15.67
C GLN A 3 -5.79 0.70 -14.99
N LEU A 4 -5.43 0.26 -13.79
CA LEU A 4 -6.24 -0.69 -13.02
C LEU A 4 -7.55 -0.02 -12.53
N PRO A 5 -8.66 -0.77 -12.45
CA PRO A 5 -9.95 -0.26 -11.98
C PRO A 5 -9.98 -0.15 -10.44
N CYS A 6 -9.09 0.67 -9.87
CA CYS A 6 -8.96 0.85 -8.42
C CYS A 6 -10.16 1.57 -7.79
N GLN A 7 -10.81 2.48 -8.53
CA GLN A 7 -11.98 3.19 -8.04
C GLN A 7 -13.15 2.21 -7.81
N GLY A 8 -13.80 2.34 -6.66
CA GLY A 8 -14.85 1.43 -6.18
C GLY A 8 -14.32 0.07 -5.70
N CYS A 9 -13.00 -0.17 -5.72
CA CYS A 9 -12.41 -1.43 -5.23
C CYS A 9 -12.38 -1.48 -3.70
N ARG A 10 -12.53 -0.34 -3.02
CA ARG A 10 -12.56 -0.25 -1.56
C ARG A 10 -11.34 -0.86 -0.87
N GLY A 11 -10.18 -0.78 -1.53
CA GLY A 11 -8.92 -1.25 -0.97
C GLY A 11 -8.85 -2.76 -0.75
N MET A 12 -9.60 -3.58 -1.51
CA MET A 12 -9.54 -5.05 -1.39
C MET A 12 -8.13 -5.64 -1.62
N CYS A 13 -7.23 -4.91 -2.29
CA CYS A 13 -5.82 -5.28 -2.45
C CYS A 13 -4.87 -4.57 -1.46
N CYS A 14 -5.39 -3.76 -0.54
CA CYS A 14 -4.62 -2.93 0.36
C CYS A 14 -4.47 -3.61 1.72
N GLY A 15 -3.61 -4.64 1.80
CA GLY A 15 -3.16 -5.27 3.05
C GLY A 15 -3.34 -6.80 3.07
N PRO A 16 -2.52 -7.56 3.83
CA PRO A 16 -1.24 -7.21 4.47
C PRO A 16 -0.12 -6.92 3.45
N VAL A 17 0.79 -5.99 3.76
CA VAL A 17 1.85 -5.55 2.82
C VAL A 17 3.25 -5.70 3.43
N PRO A 18 4.10 -6.63 2.94
CA PRO A 18 5.50 -6.71 3.34
C PRO A 18 6.27 -5.50 2.80
N ILE A 19 7.21 -5.00 3.60
CA ILE A 19 8.05 -3.85 3.25
C ILE A 19 9.51 -4.13 3.57
N THR A 20 10.40 -3.52 2.79
CA THR A 20 11.85 -3.58 3.02
C THR A 20 12.32 -2.39 3.87
N GLU A 21 13.56 -2.42 4.35
CA GLU A 21 14.15 -1.35 5.16
C GLU A 21 14.18 -0.01 4.41
N SER A 22 14.50 -0.03 3.10
CA SER A 22 14.53 1.17 2.26
C SER A 22 13.12 1.78 2.10
N GLU A 23 12.10 0.93 2.05
CA GLU A 23 10.70 1.34 1.95
C GLU A 23 10.17 1.88 3.26
N LEU A 24 10.52 1.27 4.39
CA LEU A 24 10.20 1.78 5.73
C LEU A 24 10.71 3.22 5.89
N LYS A 25 11.98 3.48 5.54
CA LYS A 25 12.58 4.83 5.57
C LYS A 25 11.84 5.81 4.66
N ARG A 26 11.51 5.39 3.43
CA ARG A 26 10.77 6.21 2.46
C ARG A 26 9.37 6.58 2.95
N ILE A 27 8.63 5.60 3.46
CA ILE A 27 7.28 5.79 4.01
C ILE A 27 7.34 6.71 5.22
N ARG A 28 8.26 6.48 6.16
CA ARG A 28 8.45 7.34 7.34
C ARG A 28 8.74 8.79 6.95
N LYS A 29 9.66 9.01 5.99
CA LYS A 29 9.94 10.35 5.46
C LYS A 29 8.69 11.01 4.86
N TYR A 30 7.93 10.25 4.08
CA TYR A 30 6.69 10.76 3.47
C TYR A 30 5.63 11.11 4.52
N VAL A 31 5.38 10.21 5.49
CA VAL A 31 4.37 10.40 6.55
C VAL A 31 4.71 11.59 7.45
N ARG A 32 5.99 11.81 7.76
CA ARG A 32 6.45 13.00 8.50
C ARG A 32 6.26 14.30 7.73
N GLY A 33 6.29 14.25 6.40
CA GLY A 33 6.02 15.38 5.51
C GLY A 33 4.53 15.62 5.22
N MET A 34 3.62 14.74 5.67
CA MET A 34 2.20 14.94 5.45
C MET A 34 1.67 16.10 6.31
N PRO A 35 0.73 16.92 5.79
CA PRO A 35 0.01 17.89 6.60
C PRO A 35 -0.66 17.19 7.80
N LEU A 36 -0.51 17.77 9.00
CA LEU A 36 -1.06 17.20 10.23
C LEU A 36 -2.55 16.82 10.11
N PRO A 37 -3.46 17.66 9.55
CA PRO A 37 -4.86 17.30 9.42
C PRO A 37 -5.09 16.06 8.55
N ALA A 38 -4.35 15.93 7.45
CA ALA A 38 -4.47 14.79 6.54
C ALA A 38 -3.96 13.50 7.20
N ARG A 39 -2.85 13.58 7.93
CA ARG A 39 -2.29 12.45 8.69
C ARG A 39 -3.24 11.99 9.79
N SER A 40 -3.73 12.92 10.60
CA SER A 40 -4.67 12.62 11.71
C SER A 40 -5.99 12.04 11.20
N LYS A 41 -6.53 12.56 10.09
CA LYS A 41 -7.72 11.98 9.46
C LYS A 41 -7.48 10.54 9.03
N LEU A 42 -6.36 10.26 8.36
CA LEU A 42 -6.03 8.91 7.93
C LEU A 42 -5.85 7.99 9.14
N GLU A 43 -5.09 8.41 10.15
CA GLU A 43 -4.86 7.64 11.38
C GLU A 43 -6.16 7.28 12.10
N GLY A 44 -7.11 8.21 12.21
CA GLY A 44 -8.36 8.02 12.95
C GLY A 44 -9.42 7.14 12.28
N GLN A 45 -9.20 6.65 11.06
CA GLN A 45 -10.19 5.80 10.38
C GLN A 45 -10.32 4.41 11.04
N LEU A 46 -11.56 3.99 11.31
CA LEU A 46 -11.90 2.63 11.73
C LEU A 46 -11.72 1.68 10.54
N ARG A 47 -10.88 0.65 10.69
CA ARG A 47 -10.49 -0.25 9.60
C ARG A 47 -10.91 -1.69 9.90
N PHE A 48 -11.26 -2.43 8.85
CA PHE A 48 -11.36 -3.87 8.93
C PHE A 48 -9.97 -4.49 9.15
N PHE A 49 -9.92 -5.59 9.89
CA PHE A 49 -8.69 -6.33 10.12
C PHE A 49 -8.01 -6.71 8.79
N GLY A 50 -6.69 -6.57 8.73
CA GLY A 50 -5.91 -6.80 7.51
C GLY A 50 -5.90 -5.65 6.50
N THR A 51 -6.72 -4.61 6.68
CA THR A 51 -6.65 -3.40 5.83
C THR A 51 -5.43 -2.56 6.19
N CYS A 52 -4.70 -2.13 5.17
CA CYS A 52 -3.50 -1.31 5.30
C CYS A 52 -3.81 0.00 6.04
N ILE A 53 -2.99 0.32 7.05
CA ILE A 53 -3.07 1.57 7.84
C ILE A 53 -3.03 2.84 7.00
N PHE A 54 -2.50 2.80 5.77
CA PHE A 54 -2.43 3.95 4.87
C PHE A 54 -3.49 3.98 3.77
N TYR A 55 -4.39 3.01 3.73
CA TYR A 55 -5.55 3.11 2.85
C TYR A 55 -6.55 4.11 3.45
N ASP A 56 -6.95 5.08 2.63
CA ASP A 56 -7.95 6.10 2.93
C ASP A 56 -9.31 5.60 2.46
N GLN A 57 -10.11 5.10 3.40
CA GLN A 57 -11.42 4.51 3.12
C GLN A 57 -12.45 5.56 2.69
N ASP A 58 -12.32 6.79 3.18
CA ASP A 58 -13.26 7.87 2.85
C ASP A 58 -13.09 8.34 1.41
N GLN A 59 -11.85 8.31 0.90
CA GLN A 59 -11.52 8.80 -0.44
C GLN A 59 -11.21 7.67 -1.44
N ASP A 60 -11.34 6.42 -1.02
CA ASP A 60 -11.04 5.22 -1.80
C ASP A 60 -9.67 5.27 -2.49
N LYS A 61 -8.63 5.65 -1.74
CA LYS A 61 -7.28 5.84 -2.29
C LYS A 61 -6.17 5.48 -1.30
N CYS A 62 -4.95 5.33 -1.81
CA CYS A 62 -3.78 5.16 -0.95
C CYS A 62 -3.28 6.52 -0.45
N GLY A 63 -3.28 6.74 0.87
CA GLY A 63 -2.79 7.97 1.50
C GLY A 63 -1.28 8.20 1.33
N ILE A 64 -0.52 7.13 1.05
CA ILE A 64 0.92 7.18 0.75
C ILE A 64 1.23 6.84 -0.71
N HIS A 65 0.32 7.14 -1.65
CA HIS A 65 0.46 6.76 -3.06
C HIS A 65 1.88 6.98 -3.66
N PRO A 66 2.57 8.11 -3.42
CA PRO A 66 3.94 8.34 -3.90
C PRO A 66 4.99 7.42 -3.26
N ALA A 67 4.81 7.08 -1.98
CA ALA A 67 5.75 6.29 -1.18
C ALA A 67 5.44 4.79 -1.15
N ARG A 68 4.41 4.32 -1.86
CA ARG A 68 3.95 2.91 -1.89
C ARG A 68 5.09 1.90 -1.95
N PRO A 69 5.00 0.76 -1.25
CA PRO A 69 5.90 -0.37 -1.44
C PRO A 69 5.95 -0.84 -2.89
N ALA A 70 7.08 -1.42 -3.31
CA ALA A 70 7.31 -1.93 -4.66
C ALA A 70 6.28 -2.99 -5.03
N VAL A 71 5.94 -3.88 -4.09
CA VAL A 71 4.87 -4.88 -4.27
C VAL A 71 3.52 -4.23 -4.59
N CYS A 72 3.18 -3.12 -3.93
CA CYS A 72 1.94 -2.37 -4.20
C CYS A 72 1.96 -1.63 -5.55
N ARG A 73 3.13 -1.28 -6.07
CA ARG A 73 3.28 -0.69 -7.41
C ARG A 73 3.22 -1.76 -8.51
N ALA A 74 3.71 -2.96 -8.21
CA ALA A 74 3.71 -4.11 -9.09
C ALA A 74 2.35 -4.83 -9.16
N PHE A 75 1.52 -4.70 -8.11
CA PHE A 75 0.23 -5.37 -8.06
C PHE A 75 -0.66 -5.02 -9.27
N GLY A 76 -1.25 -6.06 -9.87
CA GLY A 76 -2.07 -6.01 -11.07
C GLY A 76 -1.29 -6.02 -12.38
N LEU A 77 0.06 -5.96 -12.35
CA LEU A 77 0.90 -5.88 -13.55
C LEU A 77 1.81 -7.11 -13.74
N HIS A 78 1.95 -7.96 -12.72
CA HIS A 78 2.83 -9.13 -12.75
C HIS A 78 2.04 -10.42 -12.55
N ARG A 79 2.45 -11.50 -13.22
CA ARG A 79 1.69 -12.76 -13.28
C ARG A 79 1.35 -13.41 -11.93
N ASN A 80 2.14 -13.15 -10.89
CA ASN A 80 1.94 -13.64 -9.53
C ASN A 80 1.29 -12.61 -8.59
N LEU A 81 0.96 -11.40 -9.08
CA LEU A 81 0.31 -10.33 -8.33
C LEU A 81 -0.94 -9.89 -9.11
N VAL A 82 -1.90 -10.79 -9.27
CA VAL A 82 -3.06 -10.57 -10.15
C VAL A 82 -4.10 -9.68 -9.49
N CYS A 83 -4.57 -8.66 -10.22
CA CYS A 83 -5.77 -7.92 -9.83
C CYS A 83 -7.01 -8.71 -10.25
N PHE A 84 -7.83 -9.16 -9.30
CA PHE A 84 -9.04 -9.93 -9.60
C PHE A 84 -10.07 -9.18 -10.46
N ARG A 85 -10.04 -7.83 -10.45
CA ARG A 85 -10.94 -7.00 -11.27
C ARG A 85 -10.49 -6.84 -12.72
N MET A 86 -9.23 -7.15 -13.01
CA MET A 86 -8.65 -7.06 -14.36
C MET A 86 -7.51 -8.08 -14.50
N PRO A 87 -7.79 -9.40 -14.47
CA PRO A 87 -6.74 -10.42 -14.47
C PRO A 87 -5.82 -10.37 -15.70
N GLU A 88 -6.37 -9.96 -16.85
CA GLU A 88 -5.67 -9.80 -18.12
C GLU A 88 -4.57 -8.72 -18.09
N ALA A 89 -4.64 -7.78 -17.14
CA ALA A 89 -3.60 -6.76 -16.94
C ALA A 89 -2.30 -7.33 -16.40
N ALA A 90 -2.36 -8.49 -15.73
CA ALA A 90 -1.22 -9.17 -15.13
C ALA A 90 -0.38 -9.87 -16.20
N SER A 91 0.09 -9.09 -17.18
CA SER A 91 0.95 -9.51 -18.28
C SER A 91 2.40 -9.17 -17.94
N GLY A 92 3.28 -10.16 -17.87
CA GLY A 92 4.70 -9.92 -17.65
C GLY A 92 5.40 -11.01 -16.84
N GLU A 93 6.60 -10.70 -16.37
CA GLU A 93 7.39 -11.58 -15.52
C GLU A 93 6.80 -11.70 -14.11
N ALA A 94 7.12 -12.79 -13.41
CA ALA A 94 6.80 -12.89 -11.99
C ALA A 94 7.57 -11.80 -11.25
N TRP A 95 6.87 -11.06 -10.40
CA TRP A 95 7.48 -10.12 -9.50
C TRP A 95 8.26 -10.86 -8.41
N ALA A 96 9.46 -10.37 -8.13
CA ALA A 96 10.27 -10.76 -6.99
C ALA A 96 10.72 -9.49 -6.25
N ALA A 97 10.83 -9.60 -4.93
CA ALA A 97 11.35 -8.50 -4.12
C ALA A 97 12.84 -8.30 -4.40
N GLY A 98 13.27 -7.05 -4.58
CA GLY A 98 14.68 -6.71 -4.73
C GLY A 98 15.48 -6.76 -3.42
N GLU A 99 14.79 -6.70 -2.28
CA GLU A 99 15.37 -6.77 -0.94
C GLU A 99 14.46 -7.63 -0.05
N PRO A 100 15.01 -8.27 1.00
CA PRO A 100 14.20 -8.97 2.01
C PRO A 100 13.22 -8.03 2.71
N SER A 101 12.06 -8.58 3.07
CA SER A 101 11.10 -7.89 3.93
C SER A 101 11.63 -7.81 5.37
N VAL A 102 11.42 -6.66 6.02
CA VAL A 102 11.72 -6.44 7.45
C VAL A 102 10.46 -6.50 8.32
N GLY A 103 9.28 -6.60 7.71
CA GLY A 103 8.00 -6.76 8.40
C GLY A 103 6.84 -6.32 7.51
N VAL A 104 5.64 -6.32 8.10
CA VAL A 104 4.37 -6.11 7.41
C VAL A 104 3.67 -4.86 7.94
N LEU A 105 3.21 -3.99 7.03
CA LEU A 105 2.38 -2.84 7.39
C LEU A 105 1.08 -3.29 8.07
N SER A 106 0.69 -2.59 9.13
CA SER A 106 -0.52 -2.84 9.94
C SER A 106 -0.44 -4.06 10.86
N ALA A 107 0.68 -4.79 10.86
CA ALA A 107 0.95 -5.88 11.80
C ALA A 107 2.22 -5.58 12.61
N ASP A 108 3.37 -5.50 11.94
CA ASP A 108 4.66 -5.21 12.58
C ASP A 108 4.95 -3.71 12.65
N PHE A 109 4.47 -2.96 11.65
CA PHE A 109 4.62 -1.50 11.59
C PHE A 109 3.26 -0.81 11.62
N VAL A 110 3.03 -0.03 12.67
CA VAL A 110 1.82 0.73 12.95
C VAL A 110 2.11 2.23 12.96
N TRP A 111 1.09 3.06 13.17
CA TRP A 111 1.23 4.52 13.12
C TRP A 111 2.37 5.09 13.97
N ASN A 112 2.61 4.54 15.16
CA ASN A 112 3.66 5.01 16.05
C ASN A 112 5.08 4.83 15.46
N ASP A 113 5.28 3.91 14.52
CA ASP A 113 6.57 3.69 13.87
C ASP A 113 6.91 4.74 12.78
N PHE A 114 5.92 5.55 12.40
CA PHE A 114 6.02 6.56 11.34
C PHE A 114 5.92 8.01 11.83
N LYS A 115 5.67 8.21 13.14
CA LYS A 115 5.60 9.55 13.74
C LYS A 115 6.99 10.18 13.91
#